data_AF-E1EY83-F1
#
_entry.id   AF-E1EY83-F1
#
_cell.length_a   1.000
_cell.length_b   1.000
_cell.length_c   1.000
_cell.angle_alpha   90.00
_cell.angle_beta   90.00
_cell.angle_gamma   90.00
#
_symmetry.space_group_name_H-M   'P 1'
#
loop_
_entity.id
_entity.type
_entity.pdbx_description
1 polymer ?
#
loop_
_entity_poly.entity_id
_entity_poly.type
_entity_poly.pdbx_seq_one_letter_code
_entity_poly.pdbx_strand_id
1 'polypeptide(L)'
;MCPERATDGYGGSLDTQNGMTKADQPDPYALVAENEWLEQEIAQMERKINEMALQANNEAERTIEQLHASDAAKKIYETEKATTIATLTAALKAMEEQNTFIEGNISLTKQQSKKLQDELADLTKDYATRRKQLLNEVEQEKQDAEKYSNAARDIEDKIREVELNISSLQEHIAKQRSEKENLQKALEQIDILAQDTKKDYSTPYTKDIVDSLKEELIEIRTDIVKFLVETFEDPCSFTNPVQGKRYRQLLFQLKRKKTQLVLATQQCKS
;
A
#
# COMPACT_ATOMS: atom_id res chain seq x y z
N MET A 1 98.10 61.95 8.52
CA MET A 1 98.53 62.26 7.15
C MET A 1 98.20 63.72 6.88
N CYS A 2 99.21 64.56 6.68
CA CYS A 2 99.09 65.91 6.08
C CYS A 2 99.14 65.79 4.54
N PRO A 3 98.87 66.84 3.75
CA PRO A 3 99.75 68.02 3.61
C PRO A 3 98.98 69.35 3.74
N GLU A 4 99.49 70.47 4.27
CA GLU A 4 100.72 71.27 4.05
C GLU A 4 100.82 72.04 2.71
N ARG A 5 100.73 73.38 2.83
CA ARG A 5 101.40 74.48 2.09
C ARG A 5 101.34 75.68 3.06
N ALA A 6 102.37 76.26 3.71
CA ALA A 6 103.78 76.52 3.39
C ALA A 6 103.91 77.30 2.07
N THR A 7 104.45 78.53 1.97
CA THR A 7 105.29 79.43 2.80
C THR A 7 105.12 80.86 2.20
N ASP A 8 105.57 82.01 2.73
CA ASP A 8 106.94 82.53 2.96
C ASP A 8 106.80 83.81 3.84
N GLY A 9 107.61 84.05 4.89
CA GLY A 9 108.94 84.67 4.80
C GLY A 9 108.80 86.21 4.74
N TYR A 10 109.19 87.02 5.71
CA TYR A 10 110.57 87.24 6.18
C TYR A 10 110.56 87.99 7.52
N GLY A 11 111.33 87.49 8.48
CA GLY A 11 111.94 88.29 9.54
C GLY A 11 113.42 88.51 9.19
N GLY A 12 113.89 89.75 9.23
CA GLY A 12 115.29 90.11 9.00
C GLY A 12 115.59 91.46 9.62
N SER A 13 116.35 91.42 10.72
CA SER A 13 116.86 92.58 11.47
C SER A 13 118.32 92.85 11.05
N LEU A 14 118.71 94.11 10.85
CA LEU A 14 119.75 94.82 11.63
C LEU A 14 120.25 96.11 10.94
N ASP A 15 120.30 97.14 11.78
CA ASP A 15 120.90 98.48 11.73
C ASP A 15 121.99 98.81 10.68
N THR A 16 121.92 100.01 10.11
CA THR A 16 122.92 101.08 10.35
C THR A 16 122.56 102.43 9.71
N GLN A 17 122.80 103.49 10.49
CA GLN A 17 123.19 104.87 10.13
C GLN A 17 122.19 105.90 9.57
N ASN A 18 121.87 106.86 10.46
CA ASN A 18 121.99 108.31 10.30
C ASN A 18 121.83 108.92 8.89
N GLY A 19 120.72 109.65 8.72
CA GLY A 19 120.57 110.67 7.68
C GLY A 19 119.14 111.20 7.61
N MET A 20 118.81 112.23 8.40
CA MET A 20 117.59 113.02 8.21
C MET A 20 117.52 113.54 6.77
N THR A 21 116.43 113.25 6.07
CA THR A 21 115.83 114.21 5.14
C THR A 21 114.33 114.27 5.38
N LYS A 22 113.90 115.39 5.97
CA LYS A 22 112.51 115.81 6.16
C LYS A 22 111.89 116.11 4.80
N ALA A 23 111.22 115.14 4.17
CA ALA A 23 110.27 115.34 3.08
C ALA A 23 109.64 113.97 2.73
N ASP A 24 108.70 113.51 3.56
CA ASP A 24 107.64 112.52 3.26
C ASP A 24 106.99 112.03 4.58
N GLN A 25 106.78 112.94 5.54
CA GLN A 25 105.82 112.69 6.61
C GLN A 25 104.42 112.85 5.99
N PRO A 26 103.56 111.82 6.02
CA PRO A 26 102.17 111.99 5.61
C PRO A 26 101.55 113.11 6.47
N ASP A 27 100.77 113.98 5.85
CA ASP A 27 100.07 115.04 6.57
C ASP A 27 99.26 114.42 7.74
N PRO A 28 99.51 114.80 9.01
CA PRO A 28 98.77 114.27 10.15
C PRO A 28 97.25 114.44 10.01
N TYR A 29 96.79 115.48 9.29
CA TYR A 29 95.38 115.66 8.98
C TYR A 29 94.84 114.64 7.96
N ALA A 30 95.68 114.20 7.01
CA ALA A 30 95.31 113.15 6.05
C ALA A 30 95.20 111.77 6.73
N LEU A 31 96.09 111.46 7.69
CA LEU A 31 96.05 110.20 8.46
C LEU A 31 94.86 110.11 9.43
N VAL A 32 94.43 111.24 10.00
CA VAL A 32 93.21 111.29 10.84
C VAL A 32 91.96 111.07 9.97
N ALA A 33 91.88 111.72 8.81
CA ALA A 33 90.76 111.53 7.89
C ALA A 33 90.69 110.09 7.32
N GLU A 34 91.84 109.46 7.07
CA GLU A 34 91.92 108.06 6.63
C GLU A 34 91.49 107.07 7.74
N ASN A 35 91.87 107.31 9.00
CA ASN A 35 91.39 106.49 10.12
C ASN A 35 89.90 106.68 10.38
N GLU A 36 89.37 107.91 10.34
CA GLU A 36 87.94 108.15 10.48
C GLU A 36 87.13 107.45 9.36
N TRP A 37 87.68 107.42 8.14
CA TRP A 37 87.08 106.69 7.03
C TRP A 37 87.12 105.17 7.23
N LEU A 38 88.26 104.61 7.66
CA LEU A 38 88.38 103.19 7.97
C LEU A 38 87.51 102.75 9.15
N GLU A 39 87.38 103.57 10.20
CA GLU A 39 86.47 103.32 11.32
C GLU A 39 85.01 103.32 10.88
N GLN A 40 84.63 104.23 9.97
CA GLN A 40 83.30 104.23 9.37
C GLN A 40 83.07 103.00 8.47
N GLU A 41 84.08 102.58 7.70
CA GLU A 41 84.01 101.38 6.86
C GLU A 41 83.90 100.11 7.70
N ILE A 42 84.69 99.99 8.78
CA ILE A 42 84.60 98.90 9.75
C ILE A 42 83.22 98.91 10.41
N ALA A 43 82.72 100.04 10.88
CA ALA A 43 81.40 100.13 11.50
C ALA A 43 80.26 99.77 10.52
N GLN A 44 80.43 100.06 9.23
CA GLN A 44 79.48 99.64 8.18
C GLN A 44 79.59 98.14 7.90
N MET A 45 80.81 97.59 7.84
CA MET A 45 81.04 96.16 7.67
C MET A 45 80.49 95.35 8.85
N GLU A 46 80.72 95.80 10.09
CA GLU A 46 80.18 95.19 11.30
C GLU A 46 78.66 95.21 11.34
N ARG A 47 78.03 96.33 10.96
CA ARG A 47 76.56 96.40 10.82
C ARG A 47 76.06 95.41 9.77
N LYS A 48 76.71 95.36 8.61
CA LYS A 48 76.34 94.44 7.53
C LYS A 48 76.51 92.99 7.94
N ILE A 49 77.58 92.65 8.67
CA ILE A 49 77.81 91.31 9.22
C ILE A 49 76.72 90.96 10.23
N ASN A 50 76.36 91.88 11.13
CA ASN A 50 75.30 91.65 12.11
C ASN A 50 73.92 91.50 11.45
N GLU A 51 73.61 92.28 10.42
CA GLU A 51 72.38 92.14 9.64
C GLU A 51 72.32 90.79 8.91
N MET A 52 73.43 90.36 8.29
CA MET A 52 73.50 89.05 7.64
C MET A 52 73.39 87.90 8.65
N ALA A 53 74.02 88.02 9.83
CA ALA A 53 73.93 87.03 10.89
C ALA A 53 72.49 86.92 11.43
N LEU A 54 71.80 88.05 11.61
CA LEU A 54 70.41 88.09 12.03
C LEU A 54 69.48 87.46 10.97
N GLN A 55 69.70 87.74 9.69
CA GLN A 55 68.94 87.12 8.60
C GLN A 55 69.15 85.60 8.55
N ALA A 56 70.41 85.14 8.63
CA ALA A 56 70.73 83.72 8.66
C ALA A 56 70.10 83.01 9.87
N ASN A 57 70.10 83.65 11.04
CA ASN A 57 69.45 83.08 12.24
C ASN A 57 67.93 82.97 12.07
N ASN A 58 67.28 84.01 11.52
CA ASN A 58 65.84 83.98 11.27
C ASN A 58 65.45 82.91 10.23
N GLU A 59 66.28 82.70 9.20
CA GLU A 59 66.07 81.64 8.21
C GLU A 59 66.29 80.25 8.80
N ALA A 60 67.28 80.08 9.67
CA ALA A 60 67.51 78.85 10.40
C ALA A 60 66.34 78.53 11.35
N GLU A 61 65.84 79.52 12.10
CA GLU A 61 64.67 79.37 12.98
C GLU A 61 63.42 78.94 12.20
N ARG A 62 63.13 79.61 11.06
CA ARG A 62 62.03 79.20 10.18
C ARG A 62 62.17 77.77 9.67
N THR A 63 63.40 77.35 9.34
CA THR A 63 63.67 75.98 8.86
C THR A 63 63.46 74.96 9.98
N ILE A 64 63.90 75.26 11.20
CA ILE A 64 63.67 74.42 12.39
C ILE A 64 62.18 74.30 12.67
N GLU A 65 61.42 75.40 12.65
CA GLU A 65 59.96 75.37 12.85
C GLU A 65 59.24 74.50 11.81
N GLN A 66 59.64 74.58 10.53
CA GLN A 66 59.08 73.76 9.45
C GLN A 66 59.39 72.26 9.63
N LEU A 67 60.62 71.92 10.05
CA LEU A 67 61.01 70.53 10.34
C LEU A 67 60.21 69.97 11.53
N HIS A 68 60.05 70.76 12.60
CA HIS A 68 59.24 70.36 13.76
C HIS A 68 57.76 70.15 13.40
N ALA A 69 57.18 71.00 12.55
CA ALA A 69 55.82 70.80 12.04
C ALA A 69 55.70 69.54 11.18
N SER A 70 56.72 69.22 10.37
CA SER A 70 56.79 68.00 9.58
C SER A 70 56.88 66.74 10.45
N ASP A 71 57.72 66.75 11.49
CA ASP A 71 57.85 65.64 12.44
C ASP A 71 56.57 65.43 13.27
N ALA A 72 55.91 66.52 13.67
CA ALA A 72 54.59 66.44 14.32
C ALA A 72 53.54 65.80 13.40
N ALA A 73 53.48 66.21 12.13
CA ALA A 73 52.58 65.62 11.14
C ALA A 73 52.88 64.14 10.88
N LYS A 74 54.16 63.76 10.79
CA LYS A 74 54.59 62.36 10.64
C LYS A 74 54.18 61.51 11.83
N LYS A 75 54.35 62.02 13.06
CA LYS A 75 53.96 61.31 14.29
C LYS A 75 52.44 61.10 14.37
N ILE A 76 51.65 62.10 13.97
CA ILE A 76 50.18 61.98 13.88
C ILE A 76 49.82 60.89 12.87
N TYR A 77 50.39 60.94 11.66
CA TYR A 77 50.16 59.95 10.62
C TYR A 77 50.53 58.51 11.05
N GLU A 78 51.68 58.32 11.70
CA GLU A 78 52.09 57.00 12.21
C GLU A 78 51.13 56.48 13.29
N THR A 79 50.62 57.36 14.15
CA THR A 79 49.64 57.02 15.19
C THR A 79 48.28 56.67 14.59
N GLU A 80 47.80 57.45 13.62
CA GLU A 80 46.56 57.17 12.87
C GLU A 80 46.68 55.85 12.11
N LYS A 81 47.80 55.64 11.40
CA LYS A 81 48.07 54.39 10.70
C LYS A 81 48.07 53.19 11.63
N ALA A 82 48.74 53.28 12.78
CA ALA A 82 48.74 52.20 13.79
C ALA A 82 47.32 51.93 14.32
N THR A 83 46.54 52.98 14.56
CA THR A 83 45.13 52.87 14.98
C THR A 83 44.28 52.20 13.91
N THR A 84 44.39 52.62 12.66
CA THR A 84 43.67 52.01 11.52
C THR A 84 44.05 50.54 11.35
N ILE A 85 45.34 50.19 11.43
CA ILE A 85 45.79 48.79 11.37
C ILE A 85 45.18 47.97 12.51
N ALA A 86 45.17 48.49 13.74
CA ALA A 86 44.56 47.81 14.87
C ALA A 86 43.05 47.59 14.67
N THR A 87 42.32 48.61 14.20
CA THR A 87 40.89 48.52 13.90
C THR A 87 40.60 47.50 12.80
N LEU A 88 41.35 47.55 11.69
CA LEU A 88 41.20 46.61 10.58
C LEU A 88 41.54 45.17 11.00
N THR A 89 42.58 44.99 11.81
CA THR A 89 42.97 43.66 12.32
C THR A 89 41.89 43.08 13.22
N ALA A 90 41.31 43.90 14.11
CA ALA A 90 40.21 43.47 14.97
C ALA A 90 38.95 43.12 14.16
N ALA A 91 38.61 43.92 13.15
CA ALA A 91 37.49 43.64 12.25
C ALA A 91 37.70 42.35 11.45
N LEU A 92 38.91 42.13 10.91
CA LEU A 92 39.25 40.91 10.18
C LEU A 92 39.11 39.67 11.06
N LYS A 93 39.63 39.72 12.28
CA LYS A 93 39.51 38.61 13.24
C LYS A 93 38.04 38.31 13.57
N ALA A 94 37.23 39.33 13.79
CA ALA A 94 35.80 39.15 14.02
C ALA A 94 35.08 38.53 12.81
N MET A 95 35.47 38.91 11.58
CA MET A 95 34.93 38.31 10.36
C MET A 95 35.35 36.83 10.21
N GLU A 96 36.59 36.48 10.55
CA GLU A 96 37.06 35.08 10.54
C GLU A 96 36.30 34.20 11.54
N GLU A 97 36.05 34.72 12.75
CA GLU A 97 35.25 34.04 13.78
C GLU A 97 33.79 33.86 13.31
N GLN A 98 33.20 34.90 12.72
CA GLN A 98 31.85 34.81 12.13
C GLN A 98 31.79 33.80 10.98
N ASN A 99 32.80 33.78 10.10
CA ASN A 99 32.83 32.84 8.98
C ASN A 99 32.92 31.38 9.48
N THR A 100 33.76 31.12 10.48
CA THR A 100 33.86 29.81 11.13
C THR A 100 32.53 29.37 11.75
N PHE A 101 31.83 30.30 12.42
CA PHE A 101 30.51 30.02 12.99
C PHE A 101 29.46 29.69 11.92
N ILE A 102 29.44 30.45 10.83
CA ILE A 102 28.54 30.23 9.69
C ILE A 102 28.82 28.87 9.03
N GLU A 103 30.09 28.53 8.79
CA GLU A 103 30.48 27.22 8.25
C GLU A 103 30.02 26.07 9.15
N GLY A 104 30.14 26.23 10.47
CA GLY A 104 29.61 25.27 11.45
C GLY A 104 28.09 25.08 11.32
N ASN A 105 27.34 26.17 11.21
CA ASN A 105 25.89 26.11 11.02
C ASN A 105 25.50 25.47 9.68
N ILE A 106 26.21 25.79 8.59
CA ILE A 106 25.98 25.17 7.27
C ILE A 106 26.20 23.65 7.37
N SER A 107 27.26 23.22 8.06
CA SER A 107 27.55 21.80 8.27
C SER A 107 26.43 21.10 9.05
N LEU A 108 25.96 21.71 10.14
CA LEU A 108 24.84 21.20 10.94
C LEU A 108 23.54 21.10 10.11
N THR A 109 23.20 22.15 9.36
CA THR A 109 22.01 22.17 8.51
C THR A 109 22.10 21.11 7.41
N LYS A 110 23.27 20.90 6.79
CA LYS A 110 23.48 19.82 5.82
C LYS A 110 23.26 18.44 6.45
N GLN A 111 23.76 18.22 7.67
CA GLN A 111 23.55 16.95 8.38
C GLN A 111 22.07 16.71 8.71
N GLN A 112 21.37 17.74 9.20
CA GLN A 112 19.93 17.66 9.47
C GLN A 112 19.12 17.43 8.20
N SER A 113 19.45 18.12 7.11
CA SER A 113 18.80 17.95 5.81
C SER A 113 18.98 16.53 5.27
N LYS A 114 20.19 15.96 5.38
CA LYS A 114 20.44 14.56 4.99
C LYS A 114 19.61 13.60 5.83
N LYS A 115 19.57 13.79 7.15
CA LYS A 115 18.76 12.95 8.05
C LYS A 115 17.29 12.97 7.66
N LEU A 116 16.73 14.15 7.36
CA LEU A 116 15.35 14.29 6.91
C LEU A 116 15.11 13.62 5.55
N GLN A 117 16.08 13.67 4.63
CA GLN A 117 15.99 12.97 3.35
C GLN A 117 15.96 11.44 3.54
N ASP A 118 16.81 10.91 4.43
CA ASP A 118 16.85 9.49 4.75
C ASP A 118 15.53 9.03 5.42
N GLU A 119 15.03 9.79 6.39
CA GLU A 119 13.74 9.54 7.06
C GLU A 119 12.57 9.55 6.06
N LEU A 120 12.58 10.46 5.07
CA LEU A 120 11.55 10.57 4.04
C LEU A 120 11.63 9.44 3.02
N ALA A 121 12.84 8.97 2.69
CA ALA A 121 13.04 7.81 1.83
C ALA A 121 12.52 6.52 2.50
N ASP A 122 12.81 6.33 3.79
CA ASP A 122 12.29 5.20 4.57
C ASP A 122 10.77 5.23 4.65
N LEU A 123 10.17 6.39 4.97
CA LEU A 123 8.71 6.54 5.01
C LEU A 123 8.06 6.23 3.65
N THR A 124 8.69 6.66 2.56
CA THR A 124 8.21 6.38 1.20
C THR A 124 8.24 4.89 0.88
N LYS A 125 9.30 4.18 1.32
CA LYS A 125 9.44 2.73 1.15
C LYS A 125 8.39 1.96 1.98
N ASP A 126 8.16 2.38 3.22
CA ASP A 126 7.15 1.78 4.08
C ASP A 126 5.74 2.00 3.52
N TYR A 127 5.45 3.21 3.03
CA TYR A 127 4.19 3.52 2.36
C TYR A 127 3.98 2.65 1.11
N ALA A 128 5.00 2.51 0.25
CA ALA A 128 4.93 1.66 -0.94
C ALA A 128 4.68 0.19 -0.57
N THR A 129 5.34 -0.31 0.49
CA THR A 129 5.15 -1.66 1.00
C THR A 129 3.74 -1.87 1.53
N ARG A 130 3.24 -0.94 2.37
CA ARG A 130 1.88 -1.01 2.92
C ARG A 130 0.82 -0.92 1.84
N ARG A 131 1.01 -0.04 0.84
CA ARG A 131 0.13 0.06 -0.32
C ARG A 131 0.06 -1.25 -1.09
N LYS A 132 1.20 -1.91 -1.31
CA LYS A 132 1.24 -3.22 -1.98
C LYS A 132 0.52 -4.30 -1.17
N GLN A 133 0.69 -4.32 0.15
CA GLN A 133 -0.03 -5.25 1.04
C GLN A 133 -1.54 -5.05 0.93
N LEU A 134 -2.03 -3.81 1.04
CA LEU A 134 -3.46 -3.50 0.94
C LEU A 134 -4.05 -3.89 -0.43
N LEU A 135 -3.32 -3.65 -1.52
CA LEU A 135 -3.77 -4.08 -2.85
C LEU A 135 -3.89 -5.60 -2.96
N ASN A 136 -2.95 -6.34 -2.36
CA ASN A 136 -3.03 -7.80 -2.32
C ASN A 136 -4.19 -8.28 -1.43
N GLU A 137 -4.42 -7.65 -0.27
CA GLU A 137 -5.54 -7.97 0.63
C GLU A 137 -6.88 -7.74 -0.09
N VAL A 138 -7.04 -6.61 -0.79
CA VAL A 138 -8.26 -6.30 -1.55
C VAL A 138 -8.48 -7.28 -2.71
N GLU A 139 -7.42 -7.64 -3.45
CA GLU A 139 -7.56 -8.62 -4.54
C GLU A 139 -7.93 -10.01 -4.00
N GLN A 140 -7.38 -10.40 -2.85
CA GLN A 140 -7.75 -11.65 -2.18
C GLN A 140 -9.21 -11.63 -1.72
N GLU A 141 -9.66 -10.55 -1.09
CA GLU A 141 -11.05 -10.39 -0.65
C GLU A 141 -12.02 -10.42 -1.83
N LYS A 142 -11.65 -9.80 -2.96
CA LYS A 142 -12.43 -9.87 -4.21
C LYS A 142 -12.54 -11.31 -4.72
N GLN A 143 -11.44 -12.05 -4.76
CA GLN A 143 -11.47 -13.47 -5.19
C GLN A 143 -12.33 -14.32 -4.26
N ASP A 144 -12.27 -14.08 -2.95
CA ASP A 144 -13.08 -14.82 -2.00
C ASP A 144 -14.57 -14.43 -2.09
N ALA A 145 -14.89 -13.15 -2.32
CA ALA A 145 -16.25 -12.70 -2.62
C ALA A 145 -16.81 -13.33 -3.91
N GLU A 146 -16.00 -13.45 -4.97
CA GLU A 146 -16.39 -14.14 -6.20
C GLU A 146 -16.67 -15.64 -5.96
N LYS A 147 -15.84 -16.31 -5.15
CA LYS A 147 -16.09 -17.72 -4.74
C LYS A 147 -17.40 -17.86 -3.98
N TYR A 148 -17.66 -16.98 -3.00
CA TYR A 148 -18.91 -17.02 -2.24
C TYR A 148 -20.12 -16.69 -3.10
N SER A 149 -20.00 -15.76 -4.06
CA SER A 149 -21.07 -15.44 -5.00
C SER A 149 -21.40 -16.64 -5.91
N ASN A 150 -20.39 -17.33 -6.42
CA ASN A 150 -20.59 -18.54 -7.21
C ASN A 150 -21.23 -19.66 -6.38
N ALA A 151 -20.75 -19.88 -5.15
CA ALA A 151 -21.35 -20.85 -4.24
C ALA A 151 -22.81 -20.53 -3.89
N ALA A 152 -23.15 -19.24 -3.72
CA ALA A 152 -24.52 -18.80 -3.52
C ALA A 152 -25.40 -19.11 -4.74
N ARG A 153 -24.91 -18.85 -5.95
CA ARG A 153 -25.61 -19.19 -7.20
C ARG A 153 -25.84 -20.70 -7.33
N ASP A 154 -24.84 -21.52 -7.03
CA ASP A 154 -24.97 -22.98 -7.05
C ASP A 154 -26.02 -23.48 -6.04
N ILE A 155 -26.11 -22.83 -4.88
CA ILE A 155 -27.14 -23.14 -3.87
C ILE A 155 -28.53 -22.71 -4.36
N GLU A 156 -28.66 -21.52 -4.95
CA GLU A 156 -29.92 -21.06 -5.53
C GLU A 156 -30.44 -22.00 -6.63
N ASP A 157 -29.56 -22.50 -7.50
CA ASP A 157 -29.94 -23.44 -8.54
C ASP A 157 -30.38 -24.80 -7.95
N LYS A 158 -29.69 -25.29 -6.90
CA LYS A 158 -30.12 -26.50 -6.17
C LYS A 158 -31.46 -26.31 -5.47
N ILE A 159 -31.72 -25.14 -4.88
CA ILE A 159 -33.01 -24.82 -4.28
C ILE A 159 -34.09 -24.87 -5.35
N ARG A 160 -33.86 -24.26 -6.51
CA ARG A 160 -34.81 -24.28 -7.63
C ARG A 160 -35.10 -25.71 -8.11
N GLU A 161 -34.10 -26.57 -8.18
CA GLU A 161 -34.27 -27.99 -8.51
C GLU A 161 -35.11 -28.73 -7.46
N VAL A 162 -34.84 -28.50 -6.17
CA VAL A 162 -35.64 -29.07 -5.07
C VAL A 162 -37.09 -28.59 -5.12
N GLU A 163 -37.33 -27.31 -5.40
CA GLU A 163 -38.68 -26.75 -5.55
C GLU A 163 -39.43 -27.42 -6.71
N LEU A 164 -38.79 -27.62 -7.86
CA LEU A 164 -39.36 -28.35 -8.99
C LEU A 164 -39.73 -29.80 -8.62
N ASN A 165 -38.83 -30.48 -7.91
CA ASN A 165 -39.08 -31.85 -7.43
C ASN A 165 -40.25 -31.91 -6.44
N ILE A 166 -40.36 -30.93 -5.53
CA ILE A 166 -41.49 -30.81 -4.60
C ILE A 166 -42.80 -30.62 -5.38
N SER A 167 -42.84 -29.71 -6.36
CA SER A 167 -44.03 -29.51 -7.19
C SER A 167 -44.43 -30.79 -7.94
N SER A 168 -43.48 -31.52 -8.51
CA SER A 168 -43.74 -32.80 -9.19
C SER A 168 -44.30 -33.86 -8.22
N LEU A 169 -43.74 -33.97 -7.02
CA LEU A 169 -44.24 -34.89 -5.99
C LEU A 169 -45.66 -34.52 -5.54
N GLN A 170 -45.97 -33.23 -5.40
CA GLN A 170 -47.31 -32.77 -5.06
C GLN A 170 -48.33 -33.15 -6.14
N GLU A 171 -47.98 -33.01 -7.42
CA GLU A 171 -48.82 -33.44 -8.54
C GLU A 171 -49.07 -34.95 -8.51
N HIS A 172 -48.02 -35.75 -8.28
CA HIS A 172 -48.14 -37.20 -8.16
C HIS A 172 -49.04 -37.62 -6.98
N ILE A 173 -48.91 -36.97 -5.83
CA ILE A 173 -49.78 -37.20 -4.66
C ILE A 173 -51.23 -36.85 -4.98
N ALA A 174 -51.48 -35.72 -5.65
CA ALA A 174 -52.83 -35.33 -6.06
C ALA A 174 -53.46 -36.37 -6.99
N LYS A 175 -52.68 -36.88 -7.97
CA LYS A 175 -53.11 -37.96 -8.86
C LYS A 175 -53.45 -39.24 -8.10
N GLN A 176 -52.59 -39.68 -7.19
CA GLN A 176 -52.85 -40.87 -6.37
C GLN A 176 -54.08 -40.72 -5.47
N ARG A 177 -54.34 -39.52 -4.93
CA ARG A 177 -55.57 -39.24 -4.16
C ARG A 177 -56.82 -39.39 -5.04
N SER A 178 -56.78 -38.86 -6.26
CA SER A 178 -57.88 -39.02 -7.23
C SER A 178 -58.10 -40.49 -7.61
N GLU A 179 -57.02 -41.24 -7.86
CA GLU A 179 -57.11 -42.69 -8.14
C GLU A 179 -57.72 -43.46 -6.95
N LYS A 180 -57.32 -43.13 -5.72
CA LYS A 180 -57.91 -43.71 -4.50
C LYS A 180 -59.41 -43.42 -4.40
N GLU A 181 -59.85 -42.18 -4.64
CA GLU A 181 -61.28 -41.83 -4.62
C GLU A 181 -62.06 -42.60 -5.69
N ASN A 182 -61.49 -42.78 -6.88
CA ASN A 182 -62.11 -43.57 -7.95
C ASN A 182 -62.23 -45.06 -7.58
N LEU A 183 -61.19 -45.64 -6.99
CA LEU A 183 -61.21 -47.02 -6.49
C LEU A 183 -62.24 -47.19 -5.36
N GLN A 184 -62.37 -46.21 -4.48
CA GLN A 184 -63.34 -46.24 -3.40
C GLN A 184 -64.78 -46.22 -3.93
N LYS A 185 -65.07 -45.37 -4.93
CA LYS A 185 -66.38 -45.38 -5.63
C LYS A 185 -66.65 -46.72 -6.33
N ALA A 186 -65.64 -47.32 -6.96
CA ALA A 186 -65.79 -48.62 -7.60
C ALA A 186 -66.08 -49.73 -6.59
N LEU A 187 -65.42 -49.72 -5.42
CA LEU A 187 -65.69 -50.65 -4.33
C LEU A 187 -67.12 -50.49 -3.79
N GLU A 188 -67.58 -49.26 -3.58
CA GLU A 188 -68.96 -48.99 -3.16
C GLU A 188 -69.99 -49.56 -4.17
N GLN A 189 -69.73 -49.41 -5.47
CA GLN A 189 -70.58 -50.01 -6.51
C GLN A 189 -70.59 -51.54 -6.48
N ILE A 190 -69.42 -52.16 -6.27
CA ILE A 190 -69.31 -53.62 -6.12
C ILE A 190 -70.09 -54.10 -4.89
N ASP A 191 -69.99 -53.40 -3.77
CA ASP A 191 -70.73 -53.73 -2.55
C ASP A 191 -72.25 -53.62 -2.75
N ILE A 192 -72.73 -52.59 -3.46
CA ILE A 192 -74.15 -52.46 -3.83
C ILE A 192 -74.58 -53.67 -4.70
N LEU A 193 -73.82 -53.98 -5.74
CA LEU A 193 -74.11 -55.13 -6.62
C LEU A 193 -74.08 -56.48 -5.86
N ALA A 194 -73.17 -56.63 -4.89
CA ALA A 194 -73.08 -57.80 -4.03
C ALA A 194 -74.26 -57.90 -3.05
N GLN A 195 -74.77 -56.77 -2.55
CA GLN A 195 -75.97 -56.74 -1.72
C GLN A 195 -77.25 -57.02 -2.52
N ASP A 196 -77.36 -56.50 -3.75
CA ASP A 196 -78.50 -56.77 -4.63
C ASP A 196 -78.54 -58.23 -5.07
N THR A 197 -77.40 -58.83 -5.40
CA THR A 197 -77.32 -60.28 -5.63
C THR A 197 -77.68 -61.09 -4.40
N LYS A 198 -77.33 -60.68 -3.18
CA LYS A 198 -77.79 -61.35 -1.95
C LYS A 198 -79.31 -61.29 -1.74
N LYS A 199 -80.00 -60.26 -2.26
CA LYS A 199 -81.47 -60.17 -2.22
C LYS A 199 -82.13 -61.09 -3.24
N ASP A 200 -81.58 -61.21 -4.45
CA ASP A 200 -82.14 -62.10 -5.49
C ASP A 200 -82.02 -63.58 -5.13
N TYR A 201 -80.99 -63.98 -4.38
CA TYR A 201 -80.82 -65.36 -3.91
C TYR A 201 -81.48 -65.66 -2.55
N SER A 202 -82.33 -64.76 -2.01
CA SER A 202 -82.96 -64.95 -0.70
C SER A 202 -84.24 -65.81 -0.71
N THR A 203 -84.46 -66.64 -1.75
CA THR A 203 -85.50 -67.68 -1.69
C THR A 203 -84.90 -68.96 -1.08
N PRO A 204 -85.34 -69.41 0.12
CA PRO A 204 -84.73 -70.55 0.81
C PRO A 204 -84.95 -71.91 0.12
N TYR A 205 -85.74 -71.97 -0.96
CA TYR A 205 -86.24 -73.23 -1.49
C TYR A 205 -85.35 -73.86 -2.57
N THR A 206 -84.47 -73.11 -3.22
CA THR A 206 -83.66 -73.60 -4.35
C THR A 206 -82.24 -74.00 -3.98
N LYS A 207 -81.68 -73.48 -2.88
CA LYS A 207 -80.33 -73.84 -2.43
C LYS A 207 -80.26 -75.30 -1.97
N ASP A 208 -81.24 -75.74 -1.18
CA ASP A 208 -81.30 -77.13 -0.69
C ASP A 208 -81.54 -78.14 -1.83
N ILE A 209 -82.34 -77.78 -2.85
CA ILE A 209 -82.58 -78.65 -4.03
C ILE A 209 -81.33 -78.75 -4.89
N VAL A 210 -80.63 -77.64 -5.13
CA VAL A 210 -79.41 -77.63 -5.95
C VAL A 210 -78.26 -78.35 -5.23
N ASP A 211 -78.14 -78.19 -3.92
CA ASP A 211 -77.09 -78.86 -3.14
C ASP A 211 -77.39 -80.38 -2.99
N SER A 212 -78.66 -80.77 -2.79
CA SER A 212 -79.08 -82.18 -2.84
C SER A 212 -78.83 -82.84 -4.20
N LEU A 213 -79.13 -82.15 -5.32
CA LEU A 213 -78.86 -82.66 -6.66
C LEU A 213 -77.36 -82.79 -6.96
N LYS A 214 -76.50 -81.95 -6.35
CA LYS A 214 -75.04 -82.08 -6.46
C LYS A 214 -74.53 -83.28 -5.69
N GLU A 215 -75.03 -83.53 -4.48
CA GLU A 215 -74.65 -84.69 -3.68
C GLU A 215 -75.02 -86.00 -4.38
N GLU A 216 -76.24 -86.12 -4.90
CA GLU A 216 -76.66 -87.31 -5.67
C GLU A 216 -75.81 -87.53 -6.94
N LEU A 217 -75.35 -86.45 -7.59
CA LEU A 217 -74.44 -86.54 -8.74
C LEU A 217 -73.05 -87.04 -8.35
N ILE A 218 -72.57 -86.67 -7.16
CA ILE A 218 -71.29 -87.16 -6.61
C ILE A 218 -71.40 -88.66 -6.29
N GLU A 219 -72.53 -89.11 -5.74
CA GLU A 219 -72.78 -90.54 -5.48
C GLU A 219 -72.83 -91.35 -6.78
N ILE A 220 -73.60 -90.92 -7.78
CA ILE A 220 -73.66 -91.60 -9.09
C ILE A 220 -72.28 -91.63 -9.76
N ARG A 221 -71.50 -90.54 -9.66
CA ARG A 221 -70.12 -90.52 -10.17
C ARG A 221 -69.24 -91.53 -9.44
N THR A 222 -69.35 -91.61 -8.13
CA THR A 222 -68.58 -92.55 -7.30
C THR A 222 -68.94 -93.99 -7.65
N ASP A 223 -70.21 -94.29 -7.87
CA ASP A 223 -70.67 -95.62 -8.27
C ASP A 223 -70.25 -95.99 -9.70
N ILE A 224 -70.22 -95.03 -10.62
CA ILE A 224 -69.65 -95.24 -11.96
C ILE A 224 -68.16 -95.51 -11.88
N VAL A 225 -67.41 -94.77 -11.04
CA VAL A 225 -65.96 -95.00 -10.86
C VAL A 225 -65.70 -96.35 -10.20
N LYS A 226 -66.46 -96.73 -9.16
CA LYS A 226 -66.38 -98.07 -8.55
C LYS A 226 -66.66 -99.16 -9.57
N PHE A 227 -67.73 -99.02 -10.36
CA PHE A 227 -68.04 -99.95 -11.44
C PHE A 227 -66.90 -100.05 -12.47
N LEU A 228 -66.29 -98.93 -12.85
CA LEU A 228 -65.16 -98.89 -13.79
C LEU A 228 -63.88 -99.52 -13.21
N VAL A 229 -63.64 -99.39 -11.91
CA VAL A 229 -62.52 -100.05 -11.22
C VAL A 229 -62.77 -101.56 -11.10
N GLU A 230 -63.96 -101.97 -10.65
CA GLU A 230 -64.37 -103.38 -10.57
C GLU A 230 -64.28 -104.08 -11.95
N THR A 231 -64.64 -103.38 -13.02
CA THR A 231 -64.54 -103.92 -14.39
C THR A 231 -63.12 -103.87 -14.97
N PHE A 232 -62.23 -103.05 -14.43
CA PHE A 232 -60.81 -103.06 -14.76
C PHE A 232 -60.08 -104.23 -14.09
N GLU A 233 -60.48 -104.58 -12.87
CA GLU A 233 -59.94 -105.71 -12.11
C GLU A 233 -60.42 -107.08 -12.63
N ASP A 234 -61.65 -107.17 -13.18
CA ASP A 234 -62.15 -108.33 -13.93
C ASP A 234 -62.71 -107.91 -15.30
N PRO A 235 -61.89 -107.92 -16.38
CA PRO A 235 -62.30 -107.46 -17.70
C PRO A 235 -63.46 -108.26 -18.32
N CYS A 236 -63.65 -109.52 -17.91
CA CYS A 236 -64.75 -110.35 -18.42
C CYS A 236 -66.11 -109.88 -17.87
N SER A 237 -66.12 -109.21 -16.71
CA SER A 237 -67.33 -108.66 -16.08
C SER A 237 -68.01 -107.56 -16.93
N PHE A 238 -67.27 -106.83 -17.79
CA PHE A 238 -67.83 -105.81 -18.66
C PHE A 238 -68.70 -106.39 -19.79
N THR A 239 -68.35 -107.59 -20.27
CA THR A 239 -69.12 -108.33 -21.27
C THR A 239 -70.31 -109.08 -20.68
N ASN A 240 -70.46 -109.10 -19.35
CA ASN A 240 -71.61 -109.68 -18.69
C ASN A 240 -72.86 -108.81 -18.95
N PRO A 241 -73.94 -109.37 -19.53
CA PRO A 241 -75.15 -108.62 -19.88
C PRO A 241 -75.82 -107.93 -18.68
N VAL A 242 -75.63 -108.44 -17.45
CA VAL A 242 -76.17 -107.85 -16.23
C VAL A 242 -75.39 -106.58 -15.83
N GLN A 243 -74.05 -106.63 -15.88
CA GLN A 243 -73.19 -105.49 -15.54
C GLN A 243 -73.26 -104.39 -16.60
N GLY A 244 -73.32 -104.76 -17.88
CA GLY A 244 -73.55 -103.79 -18.98
C GLY A 244 -74.93 -103.12 -18.92
N LYS A 245 -75.93 -103.75 -18.28
CA LYS A 245 -77.23 -103.12 -18.00
C LYS A 245 -77.12 -102.14 -16.83
N ARG A 246 -76.39 -102.49 -15.78
CA ARG A 246 -76.12 -101.63 -14.60
C ARG A 246 -75.37 -100.35 -15.00
N TYR A 247 -74.34 -100.47 -15.84
CA TYR A 247 -73.61 -99.31 -16.38
C TYR A 247 -74.52 -98.37 -17.19
N ARG A 248 -75.34 -98.93 -18.09
CA ARG A 248 -76.30 -98.15 -18.88
C ARG A 248 -77.35 -97.46 -18.00
N GLN A 249 -77.78 -98.11 -16.91
CA GLN A 249 -78.69 -97.49 -15.93
C GLN A 249 -78.01 -96.33 -15.19
N LEU A 250 -76.76 -96.49 -14.73
CA LEU A 250 -76.00 -95.42 -14.08
C LEU A 250 -75.77 -94.23 -15.03
N LEU A 251 -75.43 -94.48 -16.29
CA LEU A 251 -75.32 -93.43 -17.31
C LEU A 251 -76.64 -92.71 -17.58
N PHE A 252 -77.76 -93.44 -17.61
CA PHE A 252 -79.08 -92.85 -17.79
C PHE A 252 -79.47 -91.98 -16.59
N GLN A 253 -79.21 -92.45 -15.36
CA GLN A 253 -79.42 -91.68 -14.14
C GLN A 253 -78.55 -90.41 -14.12
N LEU A 254 -77.26 -90.53 -14.46
CA LEU A 254 -76.34 -89.39 -14.58
C LEU A 254 -76.85 -88.35 -15.59
N LYS A 255 -77.28 -88.81 -16.78
CA LYS A 255 -77.81 -87.92 -17.83
C LYS A 255 -79.08 -87.23 -17.38
N ARG A 256 -80.02 -87.96 -16.75
CA ARG A 256 -81.27 -87.41 -16.22
C ARG A 256 -81.00 -86.37 -15.12
N LYS A 257 -80.11 -86.67 -14.17
CA LYS A 257 -79.76 -85.76 -13.06
C LYS A 257 -79.01 -84.53 -13.55
N LYS A 258 -78.13 -84.68 -14.55
CA LYS A 258 -77.49 -83.54 -15.23
C LYS A 258 -78.52 -82.61 -15.88
N THR A 259 -79.53 -83.15 -16.57
CA THR A 259 -80.61 -82.35 -17.14
C THR A 259 -81.43 -81.65 -16.06
N GLN A 260 -81.74 -82.34 -14.96
CA GLN A 260 -82.45 -81.75 -13.82
C GLN A 260 -81.64 -80.62 -13.17
N LEU A 261 -80.32 -80.76 -13.02
CA LEU A 261 -79.45 -79.70 -12.52
C LEU A 261 -79.42 -78.50 -13.48
N VAL A 262 -79.31 -78.73 -14.79
CA VAL A 262 -79.34 -77.64 -15.78
C VAL A 262 -80.67 -76.89 -15.74
N LEU A 263 -81.79 -77.61 -15.67
CA LEU A 263 -83.13 -77.02 -15.59
C LEU A 263 -83.32 -76.24 -14.28
N ALA A 264 -82.92 -76.81 -13.14
CA ALA A 264 -82.97 -76.13 -11.85
C ALA A 264 -82.08 -74.87 -11.85
N THR A 265 -80.89 -74.95 -12.46
CA THR A 265 -79.98 -73.80 -12.59
C THR A 265 -80.51 -72.73 -13.54
N GLN A 266 -81.24 -73.10 -14.61
CA GLN A 266 -81.89 -72.16 -15.53
C GLN A 266 -83.10 -71.48 -14.89
N GLN A 267 -83.87 -72.21 -14.08
CA GLN A 267 -84.96 -71.65 -13.27
C GLN A 267 -84.45 -70.69 -12.19
N CYS A 268 -83.20 -70.82 -11.75
CA CYS A 268 -82.55 -69.85 -10.85
C CYS A 268 -82.02 -68.58 -11.57
N LYS A 269 -82.04 -68.54 -12.91
CA LYS A 269 -81.55 -67.41 -13.73
C LYS A 269 -82.65 -66.61 -14.42
N SER A 270 -83.90 -67.07 -14.35
CA SER A 270 -85.09 -66.42 -14.96
C SER A 270 -85.89 -65.71 -13.89
#